data_AF-A0A246GLE0-F1
#
_entry.id   AF-A0A246GLE0-F1
#
_cell.length_a   1.000
_cell.length_b   1.000
_cell.length_c   1.000
_cell.angle_alpha   90.00
_cell.angle_beta   90.00
_cell.angle_gamma   90.00
#
_symmetry.space_group_name_H-M   'P 1'
#
loop_
_entity.id
_entity.type
_entity.pdbx_description
1 polymer ?
#
loop_
_entity_poly.entity_id
_entity_poly.type
_entity_poly.pdbx_seq_one_letter_code
_entity_poly.pdbx_strand_id
1 'polypeptide(L)' 'MEAIRQFVKVKNHQIKITLPDNFLTDEVEVIILAKENDFYLTNEMKETPENRLNEPESEYISSKESLDSIKAKYGF' A
#
# COMPACT_ATOMS: atom_id res chain seq x y z
N MET A 1 7.44 3.29 21.90
CA MET A 1 6.71 2.02 21.78
C MET A 1 6.81 1.58 20.33
N GLU A 2 7.46 0.45 20.07
CA GLU A 2 7.44 -0.17 18.74
C GLU A 2 6.21 -1.07 18.67
N ALA A 3 5.26 -0.73 17.78
CA ALA A 3 4.05 -1.52 17.57
C ALA A 3 4.30 -2.59 16.51
N ILE A 4 4.01 -3.85 16.82
CA ILE A 4 4.10 -4.96 15.87
C ILE A 4 2.74 -5.15 15.20
N ARG A 5 2.66 -4.93 13.87
CA ARG A 5 1.46 -5.24 13.08
C ARG A 5 1.66 -6.54 12.31
N GLN A 6 0.82 -7.54 12.59
CA GLN A 6 0.84 -8.83 11.91
C GLN A 6 -0.54 -9.18 11.35
N PHE A 7 -0.57 -9.74 10.13
CA PHE A 7 -1.77 -10.33 9.55
C PHE A 7 -1.77 -11.83 9.79
N VAL A 8 -2.66 -12.31 10.66
CA VAL A 8 -2.75 -13.73 11.06
C VAL A 8 -4.04 -14.35 10.52
N LYS A 9 -3.96 -15.62 10.08
CA LYS A 9 -5.15 -16.36 9.62
C LYS A 9 -5.95 -16.87 10.82
N VAL A 10 -7.27 -16.72 10.76
CA VAL A 10 -8.20 -17.32 11.72
C VAL A 10 -8.47 -18.77 11.33
N LYS A 11 -8.36 -19.71 12.27
CA LYS A 11 -8.73 -21.11 12.10
C LYS A 11 -9.57 -21.57 13.29
N ASN A 12 -10.76 -22.11 13.05
CA ASN A 12 -11.68 -22.58 14.11
C ASN A 12 -11.92 -21.54 15.21
N HIS A 13 -12.11 -20.27 14.81
CA HIS A 13 -12.30 -19.15 15.74
C HIS A 13 -11.10 -18.86 16.67
N GLN A 14 -9.91 -19.31 16.28
CA GLN A 14 -8.67 -19.11 17.03
C GLN A 14 -7.60 -18.44 16.15
N ILE A 15 -6.72 -17.69 16.80
CA ILE A 15 -5.51 -17.10 16.22
C ILE A 15 -4.30 -17.51 17.06
N LYS A 16 -3.16 -17.74 16.42
CA LYS A 16 -1.88 -18.01 17.10
C LYS A 16 -0.93 -16.84 16.82
N ILE A 17 -0.57 -16.12 17.88
CA ILE A 17 0.41 -15.03 17.82
C ILE A 17 1.70 -15.55 18.48
N THR A 18 2.84 -15.37 17.80
CA THR A 18 4.17 -15.66 18.35
C THR A 18 4.92 -14.35 18.42
N LEU A 19 5.33 -13.93 19.62
CA LEU A 19 6.14 -12.74 19.81
C LEU A 19 7.60 -13.02 19.37
N PRO A 20 8.32 -12.01 18.87
CA PRO A 20 9.76 -12.14 18.57
C PRO A 20 10.59 -12.46 19.81
N ASP A 21 11.70 -13.19 19.63
CA ASP A 21 12.60 -13.59 20.73
C ASP A 21 13.21 -12.40 21.49
N ASN A 22 13.26 -11.22 20.87
CA ASN A 22 13.78 -9.98 21.44
C ASN A 22 12.69 -9.08 22.05
N PHE A 23 11.47 -9.59 22.25
CA PHE A 23 10.40 -8.85 22.93
C PHE A 23 10.55 -8.94 24.45
N LEU A 24 10.90 -7.81 25.09
CA LEU A 24 11.39 -7.78 26.49
C LEU A 24 10.37 -7.31 27.53
N THR A 25 9.10 -7.09 27.18
CA THR A 25 8.08 -6.59 28.11
C THR A 25 7.13 -7.70 28.59
N ASP A 26 6.67 -7.57 29.83
CA ASP A 26 5.86 -8.59 30.49
C ASP A 26 4.36 -8.55 30.09
N GLU A 27 3.91 -7.43 29.53
CA GLU A 27 2.51 -7.21 29.14
C GLU A 27 2.38 -6.74 27.69
N VAL A 28 1.28 -7.12 27.04
CA VAL A 28 0.91 -6.72 25.68
C VAL A 28 -0.56 -6.35 25.58
N GLU A 29 -0.85 -5.28 24.86
CA GLU A 29 -2.21 -4.94 24.43
C GLU A 29 -2.46 -5.50 23.02
N VAL A 30 -3.63 -6.13 22.81
CA VAL A 30 -3.97 -6.76 21.53
C VAL A 30 -5.22 -6.09 20.93
N ILE A 31 -5.10 -5.60 19.69
CA ILE A 31 -6.20 -5.05 18.90
C ILE A 31 -6.53 -6.02 17.77
N ILE A 32 -7.77 -6.52 17.72
CA ILE A 32 -8.24 -7.43 16.68
C ILE A 32 -9.11 -6.66 15.69
N LEU A 33 -8.63 -6.57 14.44
CA LEU A 33 -9.38 -5.99 13.33
C LEU A 33 -9.68 -7.10 12.32
N ALA A 34 -10.96 -7.29 12.00
CA ALA A 34 -11.34 -8.18 10.91
C ALA A 34 -10.71 -7.68 9.61
N LYS A 35 -10.00 -8.56 8.91
CA LYS A 35 -9.50 -8.23 7.57
C LYS A 35 -10.64 -8.42 6.58
N GLU A 36 -11.32 -7.34 6.24
CA GLU A 36 -12.19 -7.29 5.08
C GLU A 36 -11.29 -7.23 3.84
N ASN A 37 -11.32 -8.27 3.01
CA ASN A 37 -10.55 -8.33 1.76
C ASN A 37 -11.29 -7.66 0.59
N ASP A 38 -12.43 -7.03 0.84
CA ASP A 38 -13.35 -6.65 -0.23
C ASP A 38 -13.14 -5.21 -0.73
N PHE A 39 -11.90 -4.72 -0.71
CA PHE A 39 -11.59 -3.55 -1.53
C PHE A 39 -11.42 -3.99 -2.98
N TYR A 40 -12.53 -4.01 -3.70
CA TYR A 40 -12.54 -4.04 -5.15
C TYR A 40 -12.71 -2.62 -5.66
N LEU A 41 -11.89 -2.22 -6.64
CA LEU A 41 -12.17 -1.00 -7.38
C LEU A 41 -13.57 -1.12 -7.99
N THR A 42 -14.42 -0.12 -7.74
CA THR A 42 -15.70 0.00 -8.44
C THR A 42 -15.43 0.20 -9.94
N ASN A 43 -16.44 -0.02 -10.79
CA ASN A 43 -16.28 0.20 -12.22
C ASN A 43 -15.88 1.65 -12.54
N GLU A 44 -16.44 2.62 -11.82
CA GLU A 44 -16.08 4.03 -11.93
C GLU A 44 -14.59 4.28 -11.59
N MET A 45 -14.07 3.64 -10.53
CA MET A 45 -12.67 3.79 -10.16
C MET A 45 -11.69 3.18 -11.17
N LYS A 46 -12.15 2.19 -11.96
CA LYS A 46 -11.33 1.56 -13.01
C LYS A 46 -11.27 2.36 -14.30
N GLU A 47 -12.26 3.21 -14.54
CA GLU A 47 -12.38 3.99 -15.79
C GLU A 47 -11.16 4.89 -16.00
N THR A 48 -10.67 5.58 -14.96
CA THR A 48 -9.52 6.49 -15.09
C THR A 48 -8.22 5.74 -15.46
N PRO A 49 -7.81 4.65 -14.77
CA PRO A 49 -6.70 3.82 -15.20
C PRO A 49 -6.85 3.25 -16.62
N GLU A 50 -8.05 2.79 -16.99
CA GLU A 50 -8.32 2.24 -18.33
C GLU A 50 -8.20 3.32 -19.42
N ASN A 51 -8.72 4.52 -19.18
CA ASN A 51 -8.59 5.64 -20.11
C ASN A 51 -7.12 5.99 -20.32
N ARG A 52 -6.32 6.10 -19.24
CA ARG A 52 -4.88 6.37 -19.34
C ARG A 52 -4.11 5.29 -20.08
N LEU A 53 -4.48 4.02 -19.91
CA LEU A 53 -3.85 2.93 -20.63
C LEU A 53 -4.11 3.00 -22.14
N ASN A 54 -5.25 3.56 -22.55
CA ASN A 54 -5.65 3.72 -23.94
C ASN A 54 -5.21 5.07 -24.56
N GLU A 55 -4.64 5.98 -23.76
CA GLU A 55 -4.08 7.23 -24.28
C GLU A 55 -2.84 6.92 -25.14
N PRO A 56 -2.65 7.64 -26.26
CA PRO A 56 -1.52 7.38 -27.13
C PRO A 56 -0.21 7.76 -26.42
N GLU A 57 0.83 6.93 -26.60
CA GLU A 57 2.15 7.15 -25.98
C GLU A 57 2.74 8.53 -26.30
N SER A 58 2.34 9.16 -27.41
CA SER A 58 2.75 10.51 -27.79
C SER A 58 2.32 11.61 -26.80
N GLU A 59 1.33 11.36 -25.95
CA GLU A 59 0.87 12.29 -24.90
C GLU A 59 1.77 12.24 -23.66
N TYR A 60 2.66 11.24 -23.58
CA TYR A 60 3.55 11.04 -22.44
C TYR A 60 4.99 11.36 -22.81
N ILE A 61 5.66 12.08 -21.91
CA ILE A 61 7.11 12.29 -21.99
C ILE A 61 7.84 11.27 -21.12
N SER A 62 9.05 10.91 -21.51
CA SER A 62 9.89 10.05 -20.70
C SER A 62 10.24 10.71 -19.36
N SER A 63 10.62 9.89 -18.38
CA SER A 63 11.09 10.39 -17.09
C SER A 63 12.29 11.34 -17.23
N LYS A 64 13.14 11.13 -18.24
CA LYS A 64 14.28 11.99 -18.53
C LYS A 64 13.83 13.37 -19.02
N GLU A 65 12.94 13.41 -20.00
CA GLU A 65 12.38 14.66 -20.54
C GLU A 65 11.61 15.46 -19.47
N SER A 66 10.87 14.75 -18.62
CA SER A 66 10.19 15.35 -17.47
C SER A 66 11.19 16.01 -16.51
N LEU A 67 12.24 15.30 -16.11
CA LEU A 67 13.29 15.85 -15.24
C LEU A 67 14.00 17.05 -15.87
N ASP A 68 14.30 16.98 -17.17
CA ASP A 68 14.95 18.07 -17.90
C ASP A 68 14.05 19.32 -17.95
N SER A 69 12.73 19.14 -18.14
CA SER A 69 11.76 20.25 -18.10
C SER A 69 11.66 20.93 -16.73
N ILE A 70 11.72 20.13 -15.65
CA ILE A 70 11.68 20.62 -14.27
C ILE A 70 12.95 21.41 -13.96
N LYS A 71 14.13 20.89 -14.34
CA LYS A 71 15.41 21.59 -14.19
C LYS A 71 15.42 22.90 -14.96
N ALA A 72 14.95 22.90 -16.20
CA ALA A 72 14.87 24.11 -17.01
C ALA A 72 13.96 25.18 -16.39
N LYS A 73 12.85 24.78 -15.76
CA LYS A 73 11.89 25.70 -15.15
C LYS A 73 12.34 26.27 -13.81
N TYR A 74 13.04 25.48 -12.99
CA TYR A 74 13.33 25.84 -11.60
C TYR A 74 14.82 25.96 -11.25
N GLY A 75 15.72 25.65 -12.18
CA GLY A 75 17.16 25.92 -12.05
C GLY A 75 17.90 25.02 -11.06
N PHE A 76 17.49 23.75 -10.93
CA PHE A 76 18.20 22.74 -10.13
C PHE A 76 19.46 22.21 -10.81
#